data_AF-A0A927NHF9-F1
#
_entry.id   AF-A0A927NHF9-F1
#
_cell.length_a   1.000
_cell.length_b   1.000
_cell.length_c   1.000
_cell.angle_alpha   90.00
_cell.angle_beta   90.00
_cell.angle_gamma   90.00
#
_symmetry.space_group_name_H-M   'P 1'
#
loop_
_entity.id
_entity.type
_entity.pdbx_description
1 polymer ?
#
loop_
_entity_poly.entity_id
_entity_poly.type
_entity_poly.pdbx_seq_one_letter_code
_entity_poly.pdbx_strand_id
1 'polypeptide(L)'
;MSINVNNLFNFSRSLPAPFDKAPRKVKVSSVYGDKTESTLSMTVIKALNAICSAMSGTGRGAVGTTADEKCVAEYASSNAGEFHLVVYDADTGNLSAGVYNENTKMLENYIMNAKNRDGAAVMMAMFPALMADKEFEENFKNYFTHFLTDFSKLDESTNAAAILCDNAYRRIKDETCSAHLKINIDAAGNLTRISRAQLDSGVFAPKNVQAGEFNILAQLKQAGTIKKAKKIIDVSAFEGKYNFHTRAFSALEKSLIPKLPEWYIVPQVVMDICNHAQKTTGRPTQMRNFLLRGEAGTGKTMGAKAIAAGLGLPYMKYTCSAGTEIFDFIGQIFPDSENVSTGDAELDKEREELKAMGGINYENVAKLMNLPDLEDIEFDPSGVYLKLTGKEKQEATTQDCMALVLNLVTDKIKLLSTPKKEGENKGQTFRYVETDFLKALKHGYVVEIQEPTTIMQPGVLVGLNSLLEQEGSITLPTGEIIERHPDTVVVVTTNVSYEGCRGLNQSIIDRMSMVCDVDLPTPEVMVQRAMSVTGATDEFQVSQMV
;
A
#
# COMPACT_ATOMS: atom_id res chain seq x y z
N MET A 1 -13.02 -17.75 26.43
CA MET A 1 -13.19 -16.28 26.28
C MET A 1 -12.39 -15.87 25.06
N SER A 2 -12.99 -15.18 24.09
CA SER A 2 -12.17 -14.53 23.06
C SER A 2 -11.26 -13.53 23.78
N ILE A 3 -9.97 -13.57 23.48
CA ILE A 3 -8.93 -12.77 24.17
C ILE A 3 -9.25 -11.26 24.08
N ASN A 4 -10.06 -10.88 23.10
CA ASN A 4 -10.28 -9.51 22.64
C ASN A 4 -11.28 -8.74 23.54
N VAL A 5 -12.34 -9.40 24.04
CA VAL A 5 -13.35 -8.77 24.93
C VAL A 5 -12.79 -8.55 26.35
N ASN A 6 -11.79 -9.32 26.76
CA ASN A 6 -11.12 -9.17 28.06
C ASN A 6 -10.36 -7.85 28.19
N ASN A 7 -9.90 -7.27 27.08
CA ASN A 7 -9.24 -5.95 27.09
C ASN A 7 -10.23 -4.82 27.43
N LEU A 8 -11.48 -4.96 26.99
CA LEU A 8 -12.57 -4.01 27.24
C LEU A 8 -13.18 -4.19 28.63
N PHE A 9 -13.38 -5.45 29.05
CA PHE A 9 -13.91 -5.82 30.36
C PHE A 9 -12.83 -6.43 31.26
N ASN A 10 -11.83 -5.62 31.60
CA ASN A 10 -10.79 -6.04 32.54
C ASN A 10 -11.23 -5.85 33.99
N PHE A 11 -11.75 -6.92 34.58
CA PHE A 11 -12.21 -6.98 35.97
C PHE A 11 -11.08 -7.06 37.02
N SER A 12 -9.81 -6.85 36.68
CA SER A 12 -8.75 -6.68 37.69
C SER A 12 -8.45 -5.22 38.01
N ARG A 13 -8.94 -4.27 37.20
CA ARG A 13 -8.70 -2.83 37.41
C ARG A 13 -9.46 -2.28 38.61
N SER A 14 -8.86 -1.34 39.33
CA SER A 14 -9.52 -0.62 40.43
C SER A 14 -10.67 0.23 39.92
N LEU A 15 -11.77 0.27 40.67
CA LEU A 15 -12.93 1.09 40.31
C LEU A 15 -12.64 2.58 40.59
N PRO A 16 -13.19 3.51 39.80
CA PRO A 16 -13.06 4.94 40.07
C PRO A 16 -13.93 5.34 41.26
N ALA A 17 -13.56 6.42 41.94
CA ALA A 17 -14.41 7.04 42.95
C ALA A 17 -15.79 7.41 42.36
N PRO A 18 -16.89 7.32 43.13
CA PRO A 18 -16.95 6.91 44.55
C PRO A 18 -17.04 5.39 44.78
N PHE A 19 -16.88 4.57 43.74
CA PHE A 19 -17.03 3.10 43.81
C PHE A 19 -15.73 2.37 44.15
N ASP A 20 -14.65 3.09 44.45
CA ASP A 20 -13.31 2.54 44.76
C ASP A 20 -13.32 1.59 45.97
N LYS A 21 -14.28 1.76 46.88
CA LYS A 21 -14.49 0.91 48.07
C LYS A 21 -15.74 0.02 47.99
N ALA A 22 -16.51 0.12 46.91
CA ALA A 22 -17.72 -0.67 46.73
C ALA A 22 -17.39 -2.16 46.51
N PRO A 23 -18.28 -3.10 46.90
CA PRO A 23 -18.08 -4.51 46.59
C PRO A 23 -18.08 -4.71 45.08
N ARG A 24 -17.09 -5.45 44.58
CA ARG A 24 -16.92 -5.68 43.13
C ARG A 24 -18.06 -6.47 42.51
N LYS A 25 -18.66 -7.37 43.29
CA LYS A 25 -19.84 -8.17 42.96
C LYS A 25 -21.05 -7.66 43.73
N VAL A 26 -22.14 -7.41 43.04
CA VAL A 26 -23.37 -6.83 43.59
C VAL A 26 -24.52 -7.78 43.29
N LYS A 27 -25.40 -8.02 44.26
CA LYS A 27 -26.52 -8.98 44.16
C LYS A 27 -27.72 -8.41 43.37
N VAL A 28 -27.43 -7.93 42.17
CA VAL A 28 -28.39 -7.47 41.16
C VAL A 28 -27.95 -8.04 39.81
N SER A 29 -28.83 -8.09 38.83
CA SER A 29 -28.51 -8.59 37.49
C SER A 29 -29.37 -7.90 36.45
N SER A 30 -28.82 -7.72 35.26
CA SER A 30 -29.58 -7.27 34.08
C SER A 30 -30.60 -8.33 33.65
N VAL A 31 -31.55 -7.96 32.80
CA VAL A 31 -32.48 -8.91 32.17
C VAL A 31 -31.76 -9.99 31.35
N TYR A 32 -30.52 -9.73 30.93
CA TYR A 32 -29.67 -10.66 30.18
C TYR A 32 -28.75 -11.52 31.05
N GLY A 33 -28.74 -11.29 32.37
CA GLY A 33 -27.97 -12.07 33.31
C GLY A 33 -28.74 -13.27 33.88
N ASP A 34 -28.10 -13.98 34.80
CA ASP A 34 -28.63 -15.19 35.45
C ASP A 34 -29.47 -14.90 36.70
N LYS A 35 -29.81 -13.63 36.94
CA LYS A 35 -30.57 -13.15 38.11
C LYS A 35 -29.86 -13.34 39.45
N THR A 36 -28.54 -13.57 39.46
CA THR A 36 -27.78 -13.78 40.71
C THR A 36 -26.94 -12.58 41.11
N GLU A 37 -25.92 -12.24 40.33
CA GLU A 37 -24.96 -11.18 40.64
C GLU A 37 -24.37 -10.52 39.39
N SER A 38 -24.01 -9.25 39.54
CA SER A 38 -23.36 -8.42 38.53
C SER A 38 -21.98 -8.01 39.01
N THR A 39 -21.03 -7.87 38.08
CA THR A 39 -19.67 -7.43 38.40
C THR A 39 -19.43 -6.02 37.87
N LEU A 40 -19.00 -5.12 38.74
CA LEU A 40 -18.66 -3.75 38.37
C LEU A 40 -17.45 -3.71 37.43
N SER A 41 -17.58 -2.95 36.34
CA SER A 41 -16.54 -2.72 35.35
C SER A 41 -16.03 -1.28 35.43
N MET A 42 -14.73 -1.13 35.69
CA MET A 42 -14.08 0.19 35.71
C MET A 42 -14.27 0.94 34.39
N THR A 43 -14.13 0.24 33.26
CA THR A 43 -14.24 0.82 31.91
C THR A 43 -15.63 1.42 31.67
N VAL A 44 -16.68 0.68 32.05
CA VAL A 44 -18.06 1.11 31.89
C VAL A 44 -18.35 2.30 32.80
N ILE A 45 -18.03 2.19 34.09
CA ILE A 45 -18.28 3.28 35.06
C ILE A 45 -17.54 4.56 34.66
N LYS A 46 -16.30 4.45 34.18
CA LYS A 46 -15.51 5.60 33.72
C LYS A 46 -16.14 6.27 32.50
N ALA A 47 -16.64 5.50 31.54
CA ALA A 47 -17.39 6.01 30.40
C ALA A 47 -18.70 6.69 30.83
N LEU A 48 -19.48 6.04 31.71
CA LEU A 48 -20.73 6.60 32.25
C LEU A 48 -20.50 7.92 32.98
N ASN A 49 -19.49 8.00 33.84
CA ASN A 49 -19.12 9.24 34.54
C ASN A 49 -18.73 10.35 33.55
N ALA A 50 -17.97 10.02 32.50
CA ALA A 50 -17.61 10.99 31.46
C ALA A 50 -18.85 11.50 30.72
N ILE A 51 -19.79 10.61 30.39
CA ILE A 51 -21.07 10.98 29.76
C ILE A 51 -21.91 11.85 30.70
N CYS A 52 -22.05 11.49 31.97
CA CYS A 52 -22.79 12.28 32.95
C CYS A 52 -22.18 13.66 33.15
N SER A 53 -20.84 13.74 33.18
CA SER A 53 -20.12 15.02 33.26
C SER A 53 -20.36 15.87 32.01
N ALA A 54 -20.37 15.24 30.83
CA ALA A 54 -20.67 15.91 29.56
C ALA A 54 -22.14 16.37 29.47
N MET A 55 -23.10 15.58 29.96
CA MET A 55 -24.52 15.94 30.01
C MET A 55 -24.79 17.09 30.99
N SER A 56 -24.06 17.15 32.10
CA SER A 56 -24.18 18.22 33.10
C SER A 56 -23.37 19.49 32.76
N GLY A 57 -22.61 19.47 31.66
CA GLY A 57 -21.73 20.58 31.25
C GLY A 57 -20.50 20.79 32.15
N THR A 58 -20.22 19.85 33.06
CA THR A 58 -19.08 19.91 33.99
C THR A 58 -17.83 19.24 33.44
N GLY A 59 -17.99 18.32 32.49
CA GLY A 59 -16.92 17.57 31.85
C GLY A 59 -16.66 18.00 30.41
N ARG A 60 -15.43 17.77 29.94
CA ARG A 60 -15.06 17.90 28.53
C ARG A 60 -15.35 16.59 27.80
N GLY A 61 -15.70 16.70 26.51
CA GLY A 61 -16.01 15.56 25.66
C GLY A 61 -17.48 15.51 25.24
N ALA A 62 -17.79 14.60 24.32
CA ALA A 62 -19.12 14.49 23.74
C ALA A 62 -19.39 13.10 23.16
N VAL A 63 -20.66 12.74 23.03
CA VAL A 63 -21.12 11.51 22.37
C VAL A 63 -22.40 11.76 21.58
N GLY A 64 -22.54 11.07 20.46
CA GLY A 64 -23.65 11.24 19.54
C GLY A 64 -23.62 10.27 18.37
N THR A 65 -24.41 10.54 17.34
CA THR A 65 -24.43 9.79 16.08
C THR A 65 -24.20 10.70 14.87
N THR A 66 -23.61 10.14 13.81
CA THR A 66 -23.42 10.81 12.51
C THR A 66 -24.69 10.74 11.67
N ALA A 67 -24.64 11.29 10.44
CA ALA A 67 -25.76 11.19 9.51
C ALA A 67 -26.11 9.76 9.09
N ASP A 68 -25.10 8.87 9.07
CA ASP A 68 -25.23 7.45 8.73
C ASP A 68 -25.43 6.58 9.98
N GLU A 69 -25.89 7.16 11.09
CA GLU A 69 -26.15 6.50 12.37
C GLU A 69 -24.95 5.77 13.00
N LYS A 70 -23.72 6.08 12.56
CA LYS A 70 -22.50 5.64 13.26
C LYS A 70 -22.40 6.38 14.59
N CYS A 71 -22.08 5.66 15.65
CA CYS A 71 -21.91 6.24 16.97
C CYS A 71 -20.50 6.86 17.08
N VAL A 72 -20.40 8.08 17.62
CA VAL A 72 -19.14 8.82 17.72
C VAL A 72 -18.95 9.41 19.11
N ALA A 73 -17.70 9.44 19.58
CA ALA A 73 -17.35 10.07 20.84
C ALA A 73 -16.02 10.84 20.78
N GLU A 74 -15.99 11.96 21.50
CA GLU A 74 -14.81 12.69 21.91
C GLU A 74 -14.63 12.47 23.42
N TYR A 75 -13.69 11.60 23.79
CA TYR A 75 -13.41 11.31 25.19
C TYR A 75 -12.21 12.13 25.67
N ALA A 76 -12.40 13.00 26.66
CA ALA A 76 -11.30 13.77 27.25
C ALA A 76 -10.41 12.87 28.10
N SER A 77 -9.14 12.73 27.71
CA SER A 77 -8.14 11.98 28.48
C SER A 77 -7.81 12.68 29.79
N SER A 78 -7.25 11.94 30.75
CA SER A 78 -6.64 12.53 31.94
C SER A 78 -5.40 13.37 31.60
N ASN A 79 -4.80 13.14 30.44
CA ASN A 79 -3.72 13.97 29.92
C ASN A 79 -4.29 15.27 29.35
N ALA A 80 -3.83 16.40 29.86
CA ALA A 80 -4.31 17.71 29.44
C ALA A 80 -4.11 17.93 27.93
N GLY A 81 -5.19 18.27 27.22
CA GLY A 81 -5.19 18.52 25.78
C GLY A 81 -5.20 17.27 24.91
N GLU A 82 -5.37 16.07 25.48
CA GLU A 82 -5.48 14.81 24.73
C GLU A 82 -6.95 14.33 24.72
N PHE A 83 -7.45 14.01 23.53
CA PHE A 83 -8.79 13.47 23.29
C PHE A 83 -8.70 12.12 22.60
N HIS A 84 -9.50 11.15 23.02
CA HIS A 84 -9.65 9.89 22.32
C HIS A 84 -10.90 10.00 21.45
N LEU A 85 -10.69 10.01 20.15
CA LEU A 85 -11.75 10.02 19.15
C LEU A 85 -12.10 8.58 18.84
N VAL A 86 -13.37 8.22 18.91
CA VAL A 86 -13.83 6.87 18.59
C VAL A 86 -15.09 6.93 17.73
N VAL A 87 -15.13 6.08 16.71
CA VAL A 87 -16.28 5.81 15.84
C VAL A 87 -16.62 4.34 15.97
N TYR A 88 -17.88 4.05 16.25
CA TYR A 88 -18.45 2.71 16.35
C TYR A 88 -19.59 2.55 15.35
N ASP A 89 -19.49 1.51 14.54
CA ASP A 89 -20.51 1.09 13.59
C ASP A 89 -21.24 -0.12 14.18
N ALA A 90 -22.49 0.08 14.64
CA ALA A 90 -23.25 -0.94 15.35
C ALA A 90 -23.68 -2.11 14.45
N ASP A 91 -23.85 -1.87 13.15
CA ASP A 91 -24.29 -2.88 12.18
C ASP A 91 -23.15 -3.86 11.86
N THR A 92 -21.94 -3.35 11.67
CA THR A 92 -20.77 -4.16 11.31
C THR A 92 -19.97 -4.63 12.52
N GLY A 93 -20.08 -3.91 13.65
CA GLY A 93 -19.24 -4.06 14.83
C GLY A 93 -17.86 -3.40 14.70
N ASN A 94 -17.61 -2.64 13.64
CA ASN A 94 -16.30 -2.04 13.39
C ASN A 94 -16.04 -0.84 14.30
N LEU A 95 -14.79 -0.73 14.74
CA LEU A 95 -14.30 0.36 15.57
C LEU A 95 -13.15 1.07 14.89
N SER A 96 -13.25 2.40 14.81
CA SER A 96 -12.14 3.26 14.44
C SER A 96 -11.82 4.20 15.58
N ALA A 97 -10.54 4.38 15.92
CA ALA A 97 -10.14 5.25 17.02
C ALA A 97 -8.81 5.98 16.75
N GLY A 98 -8.60 7.09 17.45
CA GLY A 98 -7.34 7.83 17.42
C GLY A 98 -7.15 8.69 18.67
N VAL A 99 -5.90 8.93 19.04
CA VAL A 99 -5.53 9.81 20.15
C VAL A 99 -5.14 11.16 19.57
N TYR A 100 -6.01 12.15 19.72
CA TYR A 100 -5.82 13.50 19.20
C TYR A 100 -5.23 14.41 20.26
N ASN A 101 -4.15 15.11 19.94
CA ASN A 101 -3.56 16.13 20.79
C ASN A 101 -3.95 17.52 20.29
N GLU A 102 -4.68 18.28 21.09
CA GLU A 102 -5.17 19.61 20.74
C GLU A 102 -4.04 20.63 20.52
N ASN A 103 -2.90 20.47 21.21
CA ASN A 103 -1.77 21.39 21.15
C ASN A 103 -0.93 21.17 19.89
N THR A 104 -0.60 19.92 19.58
CA THR A 104 0.22 19.57 18.42
C THR A 104 -0.61 19.33 17.15
N LYS A 105 -1.93 19.20 17.29
CA LYS A 105 -2.86 18.79 16.23
C LYS A 105 -2.53 17.42 15.62
N MET A 106 -1.71 16.62 16.30
CA MET A 106 -1.33 15.27 15.88
C MET A 106 -2.36 14.24 16.30
N LEU A 107 -2.47 13.17 15.53
CA LEU A 107 -3.36 12.04 15.77
C LEU A 107 -2.54 10.76 15.83
N GLU A 108 -2.56 10.06 16.94
CA GLU A 108 -1.81 8.82 17.16
C GLU A 108 -2.74 7.60 17.18
N ASN A 109 -2.14 6.41 17.08
CA ASN A 109 -2.89 5.16 17.13
C ASN A 109 -3.48 4.94 18.53
N TYR A 110 -4.72 4.46 18.58
CA TYR A 110 -5.35 4.05 19.82
C TYR A 110 -5.13 2.56 20.07
N ILE A 111 -4.48 2.22 21.20
CA ILE A 111 -4.20 0.83 21.60
C ILE A 111 -4.87 0.53 22.94
N MET A 112 -5.82 -0.39 22.92
CA MET A 112 -6.65 -0.78 24.06
C MET A 112 -6.18 -2.10 24.68
N ASN A 113 -5.36 -2.03 25.72
CA ASN A 113 -4.91 -3.21 26.44
C ASN A 113 -4.57 -2.89 27.89
N ALA A 114 -4.10 -3.89 28.64
CA ALA A 114 -3.77 -3.73 30.06
C ALA A 114 -2.68 -2.67 30.35
N LYS A 115 -1.76 -2.41 29.41
CA LYS A 115 -0.63 -1.49 29.57
C LYS A 115 -0.92 -0.07 29.05
N ASN A 116 -1.86 0.07 28.12
CA ASN A 116 -2.15 1.32 27.43
C ASN A 116 -3.50 1.92 27.87
N ARG A 117 -4.52 1.90 27.01
CA ARG A 117 -5.82 2.53 27.28
C ARG A 117 -6.86 1.55 27.76
N ASP A 118 -7.75 2.04 28.60
CA ASP A 118 -8.69 1.21 29.34
C ASP A 118 -9.94 0.81 28.56
N GLY A 119 -10.25 1.50 27.47
CA GLY A 119 -11.43 1.26 26.66
C GLY A 119 -12.63 2.15 27.02
N ALA A 120 -12.48 3.09 27.96
CA ALA A 120 -13.59 3.97 28.35
C ALA A 120 -14.09 4.83 27.16
N ALA A 121 -13.19 5.27 26.29
CA ALA A 121 -13.56 5.98 25.06
C ALA A 121 -14.40 5.11 24.10
N VAL A 122 -14.10 3.81 24.01
CA VAL A 122 -14.88 2.85 23.20
C VAL A 122 -16.26 2.64 23.82
N MET A 123 -16.32 2.40 25.13
CA MET A 123 -17.60 2.31 25.85
C MET A 123 -18.44 3.58 25.70
N MET A 124 -17.80 4.75 25.73
CA MET A 124 -18.49 6.02 25.52
C MET A 124 -19.06 6.11 24.10
N ALA A 125 -18.30 5.74 23.06
CA ALA A 125 -18.82 5.71 21.70
C ALA A 125 -19.96 4.70 21.49
N MET A 126 -20.01 3.61 22.25
CA MET A 126 -21.11 2.62 22.16
C MET A 126 -22.39 3.07 22.88
N PHE A 127 -22.35 4.16 23.63
CA PHE A 127 -23.48 4.63 24.44
C PHE A 127 -24.79 4.82 23.66
N PRO A 128 -24.82 5.39 22.43
CA PRO A 128 -26.07 5.51 21.68
C PRO A 128 -26.72 4.15 21.40
N ALA A 129 -25.93 3.14 21.04
CA ALA A 129 -26.42 1.79 20.79
C ALA A 129 -26.82 1.06 22.09
N LEU A 130 -26.14 1.34 23.20
CA LEU A 130 -26.52 0.82 24.51
C LEU A 130 -27.87 1.39 24.97
N MET A 131 -28.08 2.69 24.81
CA MET A 131 -29.30 3.42 25.16
C MET A 131 -30.54 3.01 24.35
N ALA A 132 -30.38 2.28 23.24
CA ALA A 132 -31.50 1.70 22.52
C ALA A 132 -32.21 0.57 23.29
N ASP A 133 -31.55 -0.01 24.30
CA ASP A 133 -32.16 -0.96 25.22
C ASP A 133 -32.88 -0.26 26.37
N LYS A 134 -34.10 -0.71 26.64
CA LYS A 134 -34.99 -0.09 27.63
C LYS A 134 -34.46 -0.22 29.06
N GLU A 135 -33.93 -1.39 29.43
CA GLU A 135 -33.36 -1.58 30.77
C GLU A 135 -32.14 -0.68 30.98
N PHE A 136 -31.25 -0.63 29.98
CA PHE A 136 -30.09 0.25 30.02
C PHE A 136 -30.49 1.72 30.15
N GLU A 137 -31.45 2.19 29.35
CA GLU A 137 -31.94 3.57 29.39
C GLU A 137 -32.51 3.95 30.78
N GLU A 138 -33.38 3.11 31.34
CA GLU A 138 -34.01 3.36 32.65
C GLU A 138 -32.98 3.39 33.79
N ASN A 139 -32.06 2.42 33.80
CA ASN A 139 -30.99 2.39 34.82
C ASN A 139 -29.98 3.52 34.64
N PHE A 140 -29.73 3.97 33.41
CA PHE A 140 -28.87 5.12 33.15
C PHE A 140 -29.50 6.41 33.67
N LYS A 141 -30.81 6.63 33.49
CA LYS A 141 -31.52 7.78 34.06
C LYS A 141 -31.42 7.80 35.60
N ASN A 142 -31.55 6.64 36.24
CA ASN A 142 -31.37 6.51 37.68
C ASN A 142 -29.91 6.81 38.09
N TYR A 143 -28.94 6.24 37.38
CA TYR A 143 -27.52 6.48 37.61
C TYR A 143 -27.15 7.97 37.46
N PHE A 144 -27.66 8.63 36.43
CA PHE A 144 -27.45 10.06 36.19
C PHE A 144 -28.06 10.93 37.30
N THR A 145 -29.23 10.56 37.82
CA THR A 145 -29.83 11.24 38.98
C THR A 145 -28.94 11.11 40.22
N HIS A 146 -28.38 9.92 40.45
CA HIS A 146 -27.40 9.73 41.53
C HIS A 146 -26.13 10.56 41.33
N PHE A 147 -25.60 10.60 40.10
CA PHE A 147 -24.45 11.43 39.73
C PHE A 147 -24.68 12.92 40.06
N LEU A 148 -25.85 13.47 39.72
CA LEU A 148 -26.21 14.87 40.02
C LEU A 148 -26.32 15.18 41.53
N THR A 149 -26.45 14.16 42.36
CA THR A 149 -26.49 14.28 43.83
C THR A 149 -25.19 13.82 44.49
N ASP A 150 -24.07 13.86 43.74
CA ASP A 150 -22.75 13.41 44.16
C ASP A 150 -22.75 11.99 44.76
N PHE A 151 -23.62 11.12 44.23
CA PHE A 151 -23.81 9.74 44.69
C PHE A 151 -24.16 9.64 46.19
N SER A 152 -24.92 10.61 46.72
CA SER A 152 -25.39 10.66 48.12
C SER A 152 -25.95 9.34 48.67
N LYS A 153 -26.53 8.51 47.80
CA LYS A 153 -26.99 7.16 48.10
C LYS A 153 -26.12 6.10 47.40
N LEU A 154 -24.98 5.78 48.02
CA LEU A 154 -23.97 4.92 47.39
C LEU A 154 -24.47 3.50 47.07
N ASP A 155 -25.33 2.91 47.91
CA ASP A 155 -25.88 1.57 47.67
C ASP A 155 -26.79 1.51 46.43
N GLU A 156 -27.74 2.45 46.32
CA GLU A 156 -28.62 2.57 45.14
C GLU A 156 -27.81 2.87 43.87
N SER A 157 -26.81 3.77 43.99
CA SER A 157 -25.88 4.10 42.91
C SER A 157 -25.08 2.88 42.43
N THR A 158 -24.64 2.05 43.39
CA THR A 158 -23.86 0.84 43.11
C THR A 158 -24.71 -0.21 42.42
N ASN A 159 -25.98 -0.36 42.79
CA ASN A 159 -26.91 -1.27 42.12
C ASN A 159 -27.18 -0.82 40.67
N ALA A 160 -27.44 0.46 40.44
CA ALA A 160 -27.64 1.00 39.09
C ALA A 160 -26.38 0.80 38.22
N ALA A 161 -25.19 1.11 38.76
CA ALA A 161 -23.92 0.89 38.07
C ALA A 161 -23.70 -0.58 37.71
N ALA A 162 -24.04 -1.50 38.63
CA ALA A 162 -23.88 -2.92 38.44
C ALA A 162 -24.79 -3.48 37.33
N ILE A 163 -26.06 -3.04 37.27
CA ILE A 163 -26.98 -3.41 36.19
C ILE A 163 -26.47 -2.91 34.84
N LEU A 164 -26.01 -1.66 34.76
CA LEU A 164 -25.45 -1.10 33.52
C LEU A 164 -24.19 -1.86 33.06
N CYS A 165 -23.31 -2.24 33.99
CA CYS A 165 -22.12 -3.04 33.70
C CYS A 165 -22.48 -4.43 33.17
N ASP A 166 -23.43 -5.12 33.80
CA ASP A 166 -23.87 -6.46 33.40
C ASP A 166 -24.60 -6.42 32.05
N ASN A 167 -25.52 -5.46 31.85
CA ASN A 167 -26.24 -5.27 30.59
C ASN A 167 -25.28 -5.06 29.42
N ALA A 168 -24.33 -4.11 29.53
CA ALA A 168 -23.33 -3.86 28.50
C ALA A 168 -22.44 -5.09 28.27
N TYR A 169 -21.98 -5.76 29.34
CA TYR A 169 -21.13 -6.94 29.23
C TYR A 169 -21.82 -8.10 28.52
N ARG A 170 -23.07 -8.43 28.91
CA ARG A 170 -23.84 -9.53 28.33
C ARG A 170 -24.13 -9.26 26.85
N ARG A 171 -24.61 -8.06 26.51
CA ARG A 171 -24.91 -7.69 25.13
C ARG A 171 -23.69 -7.71 24.22
N ILE A 172 -22.50 -7.35 24.73
CA ILE A 172 -21.28 -7.33 23.90
C ILE A 172 -20.62 -8.70 23.81
N LYS A 173 -20.63 -9.48 24.91
CA LYS A 173 -19.89 -10.75 24.97
C LYS A 173 -20.69 -11.94 24.44
N ASP A 174 -21.99 -11.97 24.72
CA ASP A 174 -22.84 -13.12 24.41
C ASP A 174 -23.51 -12.92 23.05
N GLU A 175 -23.00 -13.61 22.04
CA GLU A 175 -23.54 -13.61 20.67
C GLU A 175 -24.97 -14.17 20.60
N THR A 176 -25.41 -14.92 21.62
CA THR A 176 -26.78 -15.46 21.71
C THR A 176 -27.76 -14.50 22.37
N CYS A 177 -27.29 -13.37 22.89
CA CYS A 177 -28.14 -12.33 23.47
C CYS A 177 -29.10 -11.78 22.41
N SER A 178 -30.39 -11.65 22.75
CA SER A 178 -31.40 -11.12 21.83
C SER A 178 -31.16 -9.64 21.45
N ALA A 179 -30.39 -8.91 22.26
CA ALA A 179 -29.97 -7.53 21.99
C ALA A 179 -28.44 -7.42 21.85
N HIS A 180 -27.82 -8.44 21.24
CA HIS A 180 -26.37 -8.51 21.03
C HIS A 180 -25.84 -7.29 20.26
N LEU A 181 -24.74 -6.72 20.76
CA LEU A 181 -24.00 -5.65 20.11
C LEU A 181 -22.68 -6.20 19.60
N LYS A 182 -22.52 -6.22 18.29
CA LYS A 182 -21.34 -6.75 17.63
C LYS A 182 -20.14 -5.84 17.86
N ILE A 183 -18.96 -6.43 18.08
CA ILE A 183 -17.71 -5.68 18.26
C ILE A 183 -16.52 -6.45 17.68
N ASN A 184 -15.74 -5.79 16.82
CA ASN A 184 -14.55 -6.35 16.20
C ASN A 184 -13.31 -5.68 16.81
N ILE A 185 -12.64 -6.39 17.72
CA ILE A 185 -11.39 -5.94 18.36
C ILE A 185 -10.32 -6.98 18.04
N ASP A 186 -9.13 -6.54 17.66
CA ASP A 186 -8.01 -7.45 17.45
C ASP A 186 -7.47 -8.04 18.78
N ALA A 187 -6.64 -9.08 18.72
CA ALA A 187 -6.09 -9.70 19.93
C ALA A 187 -5.07 -8.82 20.69
N ALA A 188 -4.46 -7.84 20.01
CA ALA A 188 -3.44 -6.95 20.56
C ALA A 188 -4.03 -5.66 21.18
N GLY A 189 -5.33 -5.42 20.99
CA GLY A 189 -6.03 -4.19 21.33
C GLY A 189 -5.91 -3.06 20.32
N ASN A 190 -5.36 -3.24 19.11
CA ASN A 190 -5.33 -2.16 18.13
C ASN A 190 -6.70 -2.00 17.47
N LEU A 191 -7.10 -0.75 17.30
CA LEU A 191 -8.29 -0.37 16.55
C LEU A 191 -7.86 0.28 15.24
N THR A 192 -8.71 0.19 14.22
CA THR A 192 -8.49 0.89 12.95
C THR A 192 -8.29 2.37 13.24
N ARG A 193 -7.22 2.97 12.72
CA ARG A 193 -6.92 4.37 13.00
C ARG A 193 -7.91 5.26 12.26
N ILE A 194 -8.49 6.25 12.94
CA ILE A 194 -9.17 7.35 12.24
C ILE A 194 -8.09 8.13 11.48
N SER A 195 -8.22 8.29 10.16
CA SER A 195 -7.25 9.06 9.39
C SER A 195 -7.51 10.57 9.53
N ARG A 196 -6.47 11.39 9.31
CA ARG A 196 -6.61 12.84 9.27
C ARG A 196 -7.56 13.28 8.15
N ALA A 197 -7.48 12.62 7.00
CA ALA A 197 -8.37 12.84 5.86
C ALA A 197 -9.85 12.62 6.21
N GLN A 198 -10.18 11.55 6.94
CA GLN A 198 -11.56 11.30 7.40
C GLN A 198 -12.04 12.29 8.46
N LEU A 199 -11.15 12.76 9.34
CA LEU A 199 -11.51 13.86 10.23
C LEU A 199 -11.85 15.09 9.39
N ASP A 200 -10.90 15.54 8.57
CA ASP A 200 -10.96 16.77 7.78
C ASP A 200 -12.15 16.78 6.80
N SER A 201 -12.59 15.62 6.31
CA SER A 201 -13.77 15.48 5.44
C SER A 201 -15.10 15.74 6.13
N GLY A 202 -15.13 15.67 7.47
CA GLY A 202 -16.37 15.76 8.24
C GLY A 202 -17.27 14.53 8.13
N VAL A 203 -16.81 13.40 7.60
CA VAL A 203 -17.62 12.16 7.52
C VAL A 203 -18.10 11.67 8.89
N PHE A 204 -17.34 11.99 9.95
CA PHE A 204 -17.68 11.69 11.34
C PHE A 204 -18.29 12.88 12.10
N ALA A 205 -18.75 13.92 11.38
CA ALA A 205 -19.39 15.05 12.00
C ALA A 205 -20.69 14.61 12.68
N PRO A 206 -20.89 14.97 13.96
CA PRO A 206 -22.08 14.60 14.70
C PRO A 206 -23.31 15.32 14.15
N LYS A 207 -24.36 14.55 13.91
CA LYS A 207 -25.70 15.03 13.52
C LYS A 207 -26.60 15.11 14.74
N ASN A 208 -26.64 14.05 15.54
CA ASN A 208 -27.41 13.98 16.78
C ASN A 208 -26.44 13.93 17.96
N VAL A 209 -26.52 14.91 18.85
CA VAL A 209 -25.66 14.97 20.05
C VAL A 209 -26.48 14.48 21.24
N GLN A 210 -25.99 13.44 21.93
CA GLN A 210 -26.63 12.88 23.12
C GLN A 210 -26.07 13.47 24.41
N ALA A 211 -24.78 13.80 24.44
CA ALA A 211 -24.15 14.45 25.58
C ALA A 211 -22.95 15.29 25.14
N GLY A 212 -22.71 16.39 25.87
CA GLY A 212 -21.55 17.25 25.69
C GLY A 212 -21.58 18.11 24.43
N GLU A 213 -20.43 18.73 24.16
CA GLU A 213 -20.20 19.57 22.98
C GLU A 213 -18.99 19.05 22.21
N PHE A 214 -19.22 18.63 20.96
CA PHE A 214 -18.16 18.18 20.08
C PHE A 214 -17.32 19.37 19.63
N ASN A 215 -16.01 19.31 19.83
CA ASN A 215 -15.08 20.37 19.47
C ASN A 215 -14.14 19.97 18.34
N ILE A 216 -13.92 18.67 18.12
CA ILE A 216 -12.94 18.15 17.16
C ILE A 216 -13.67 17.61 15.92
N LEU A 217 -14.62 16.71 16.12
CA LEU A 217 -15.46 16.10 15.09
C LEU A 217 -16.49 17.10 14.52
N ALA A 218 -16.94 18.09 15.31
CA ALA A 218 -17.90 19.08 14.83
C ALA A 218 -17.27 20.33 14.20
N GLN A 219 -16.00 20.67 14.51
CA GLN A 219 -15.33 21.87 13.96
C GLN A 219 -15.13 21.82 12.44
N LEU A 220 -15.49 20.71 11.79
CA LEU A 220 -15.38 20.50 10.34
C LEU A 220 -16.73 20.64 9.63
N LYS A 221 -17.74 21.23 10.30
CA LYS A 221 -19.00 21.72 9.71
C LYS A 221 -18.86 22.96 8.83
N GLN A 222 -17.67 23.50 8.63
CA GLN A 222 -17.41 24.25 7.41
C GLN A 222 -16.97 23.28 6.32
N ALA A 223 -17.94 22.51 5.81
CA ALA A 223 -18.02 22.22 4.39
C ALA A 223 -18.23 23.56 3.64
N GLY A 224 -17.30 24.48 3.81
CA GLY A 224 -17.12 25.57 2.89
C GLY A 224 -16.64 24.90 1.63
N THR A 225 -17.51 24.84 0.62
CA THR A 225 -17.19 24.71 -0.80
C THR A 225 -15.91 23.90 -1.02
N ILE A 226 -16.00 22.58 -1.26
CA ILE A 226 -14.85 21.69 -1.54
C ILE A 226 -13.78 22.50 -2.26
N LYS A 227 -12.77 22.94 -1.50
CA LYS A 227 -11.80 23.89 -2.04
C LYS A 227 -10.97 23.08 -3.00
N LYS A 228 -10.77 23.62 -4.21
CA LYS A 228 -9.88 23.01 -5.20
C LYS A 228 -8.60 22.56 -4.49
N ALA A 229 -8.28 21.27 -4.57
CA ALA A 229 -7.14 20.73 -3.82
C ALA A 229 -5.90 21.59 -4.11
N LYS A 230 -5.22 22.00 -3.03
CA LYS A 230 -4.13 22.98 -3.12
C LYS A 230 -2.97 22.35 -3.89
N LYS A 231 -2.81 22.73 -5.16
CA LYS A 231 -1.60 22.43 -5.94
C LYS A 231 -0.44 23.22 -5.33
N ILE A 232 0.49 22.50 -4.71
CA ILE A 232 1.71 23.09 -4.12
C ILE A 232 2.72 23.44 -5.22
N ILE A 233 2.75 22.62 -6.27
CA ILE A 233 3.57 22.81 -7.46
C ILE A 233 2.82 22.26 -8.68
N ASP A 234 2.97 22.91 -9.82
CA ASP A 234 2.50 22.36 -11.10
C ASP A 234 3.40 21.23 -11.56
N VAL A 235 2.81 20.21 -12.18
CA VAL A 235 3.53 19.01 -12.65
C VAL A 235 4.68 19.38 -13.59
N SER A 236 4.44 20.28 -14.54
CA SER A 236 5.46 20.77 -15.48
C SER A 236 6.62 21.48 -14.80
N ALA A 237 6.39 22.11 -13.64
CA ALA A 237 7.43 22.79 -12.86
C ALA A 237 8.12 21.83 -11.86
N PHE A 238 7.56 20.65 -11.63
CA PHE A 238 8.09 19.62 -10.75
C PHE A 238 9.00 18.64 -11.50
N GLU A 239 8.63 18.23 -12.71
CA GLU A 239 9.42 17.31 -13.53
C GLU A 239 10.84 17.83 -13.78
N GLY A 240 11.85 17.03 -13.43
CA GLY A 240 13.27 17.38 -13.58
C GLY A 240 13.74 18.54 -12.69
N LYS A 241 12.97 18.97 -11.70
CA LYS A 241 13.35 20.08 -10.80
C LYS A 241 14.50 19.73 -9.85
N TYR A 242 14.59 18.45 -9.46
CA TYR A 242 15.48 17.99 -8.39
C TYR A 242 16.67 17.16 -8.90
N ASN A 243 17.16 17.46 -10.12
CA ASN A 243 18.28 16.75 -10.73
C ASN A 243 19.54 16.80 -9.83
N PHE A 244 20.30 15.69 -9.81
CA PHE A 244 21.56 15.58 -9.06
C PHE A 244 22.74 16.16 -9.86
N HIS A 245 23.04 15.54 -11.00
CA HIS A 245 24.14 15.89 -11.88
C HIS A 245 23.64 15.97 -13.33
N THR A 246 24.27 16.84 -14.13
CA THR A 246 23.92 16.96 -15.55
C THR A 246 24.41 15.72 -16.30
N ARG A 247 23.47 14.95 -16.86
CA ARG A 247 23.78 13.75 -17.63
C ARG A 247 23.04 13.71 -18.96
N ALA A 248 23.71 13.21 -19.99
CA ALA A 248 23.08 12.92 -21.26
C ALA A 248 22.46 11.52 -21.23
N PHE A 249 21.15 11.44 -21.40
CA PHE A 249 20.42 10.20 -21.55
C PHE A 249 20.23 9.85 -23.02
N SER A 250 20.40 8.57 -23.35
CA SER A 250 20.01 7.97 -24.63
C SER A 250 18.51 8.08 -24.88
N ALA A 251 18.06 7.84 -26.12
CA ALA A 251 16.64 7.87 -26.45
C ALA A 251 15.82 6.86 -25.62
N LEU A 252 16.39 5.69 -25.36
CA LEU A 252 15.78 4.64 -24.55
C LEU A 252 15.68 5.06 -23.08
N GLU A 253 16.75 5.60 -22.49
CA GLU A 253 16.74 6.08 -21.10
C GLU A 253 15.73 7.22 -20.91
N LYS A 254 15.65 8.16 -21.86
CA LYS A 254 14.65 9.24 -21.82
C LYS A 254 13.22 8.73 -21.85
N SER A 255 12.96 7.63 -22.57
CA SER A 255 11.62 7.00 -22.60
C SER A 255 11.22 6.36 -21.27
N LEU A 256 12.21 6.02 -20.43
CA LEU A 256 12.02 5.45 -19.11
C LEU A 256 11.83 6.50 -18.01
N ILE A 257 12.03 7.79 -18.31
CA ILE A 257 11.71 8.88 -17.38
C ILE A 257 10.19 9.04 -17.36
N PRO A 258 9.52 8.80 -16.23
CA PRO A 258 8.07 8.83 -16.18
C PRO A 258 7.55 10.26 -16.34
N LYS A 259 6.49 10.40 -17.13
CA LYS A 259 5.70 11.64 -17.23
C LYS A 259 4.47 11.53 -16.35
N LEU A 260 4.24 12.55 -15.54
CA LEU A 260 3.09 12.61 -14.65
C LEU A 260 1.89 13.23 -15.39
N PRO A 261 0.67 12.69 -15.21
CA PRO A 261 -0.53 13.31 -15.76
C PRO A 261 -0.74 14.73 -15.22
N GLU A 262 -1.30 15.65 -16.01
CA GLU A 262 -1.52 17.06 -15.61
C GLU A 262 -2.43 17.22 -14.37
N TRP A 263 -3.34 16.26 -14.18
CA TRP A 263 -4.24 16.21 -13.02
C TRP A 263 -3.56 15.67 -11.76
N TYR A 264 -2.37 15.07 -11.87
CA TYR A 264 -1.68 14.50 -10.72
C TYR A 264 -1.24 15.59 -9.75
N ILE A 265 -1.66 15.47 -8.49
CA ILE A 265 -1.25 16.35 -7.41
C ILE A 265 -0.09 15.69 -6.69
N VAL A 266 1.08 16.31 -6.78
CA VAL A 266 2.33 15.81 -6.17
C VAL A 266 2.22 15.91 -4.64
N PRO A 267 2.28 14.78 -3.90
CA PRO A 267 2.24 14.80 -2.43
C PRO A 267 3.45 15.50 -1.83
N GLN A 268 3.28 16.11 -0.65
CA GLN A 268 4.38 16.77 0.08
C GLN A 268 5.53 15.80 0.37
N VAL A 269 5.21 14.57 0.78
CA VAL A 269 6.20 13.51 1.03
C VAL A 269 7.11 13.25 -0.18
N VAL A 270 6.57 13.27 -1.40
CA VAL A 270 7.36 13.09 -2.63
C VAL A 270 8.31 14.27 -2.84
N MET A 271 7.83 15.50 -2.65
CA MET A 271 8.69 16.68 -2.76
C MET A 271 9.79 16.70 -1.70
N ASP A 272 9.48 16.29 -0.47
CA ASP A 272 10.44 16.20 0.61
C ASP A 272 11.54 15.16 0.29
N ILE A 273 11.15 13.98 -0.21
CA ILE A 273 12.10 12.97 -0.70
C ILE A 273 13.03 13.54 -1.77
N CYS A 274 12.48 14.15 -2.82
CA CYS A 274 13.29 14.72 -3.91
C CYS A 274 14.23 15.84 -3.41
N ASN A 275 13.73 16.71 -2.53
CA ASN A 275 14.50 17.80 -1.93
C ASN A 275 15.63 17.28 -1.03
N HIS A 276 15.36 16.27 -0.20
CA HIS A 276 16.37 15.64 0.65
C HIS A 276 17.43 14.92 -0.18
N ALA A 277 17.02 14.18 -1.21
CA ALA A 277 17.93 13.50 -2.12
C ALA A 277 18.87 14.50 -2.81
N GLN A 278 18.33 15.59 -3.37
CA GLN A 278 19.13 16.60 -4.06
C GLN A 278 20.08 17.35 -3.11
N LYS A 279 19.60 17.79 -1.93
CA LYS A 279 20.41 18.57 -0.98
C LYS A 279 21.54 17.78 -0.33
N THR A 280 21.40 16.46 -0.27
CA THR A 280 22.41 15.57 0.31
C THR A 280 23.40 15.05 -0.74
N THR A 281 23.17 15.28 -2.03
CA THR A 281 24.12 14.99 -3.10
C THR A 281 25.47 15.67 -2.82
N GLY A 282 26.56 14.90 -2.93
CA GLY A 282 27.92 15.38 -2.67
C GLY A 282 28.30 15.55 -1.19
N ARG A 283 27.41 15.19 -0.24
CA ARG A 283 27.75 15.10 1.18
C ARG A 283 28.20 13.68 1.56
N PRO A 284 28.90 13.50 2.70
CA PRO A 284 29.29 12.17 3.18
C PRO A 284 28.12 11.22 3.48
N THR A 285 26.92 11.76 3.73
CA THR A 285 25.71 10.99 4.00
C THR A 285 24.60 11.33 2.99
N GLN A 286 24.62 10.66 1.84
CA GLN A 286 23.63 10.88 0.76
C GLN A 286 22.31 10.12 1.01
N MET A 287 21.18 10.82 0.97
CA MET A 287 19.88 10.16 1.10
C MET A 287 19.46 9.57 -0.24
N ARG A 288 19.43 8.24 -0.34
CA ARG A 288 19.20 7.51 -1.60
C ARG A 288 18.25 6.31 -1.46
N ASN A 289 17.90 5.91 -0.25
CA ASN A 289 17.00 4.79 0.00
C ASN A 289 15.77 5.29 0.74
N PHE A 290 14.57 5.02 0.22
CA PHE A 290 13.32 5.51 0.79
C PHE A 290 12.31 4.36 0.91
N LEU A 291 11.66 4.24 2.06
CA LEU A 291 10.60 3.25 2.28
C LEU A 291 9.25 3.95 2.36
N LEU A 292 8.34 3.64 1.44
CA LEU A 292 6.95 4.07 1.45
C LEU A 292 6.08 2.91 1.95
N ARG A 293 5.43 3.08 3.11
CA ARG A 293 4.51 2.09 3.68
C ARG A 293 3.12 2.69 3.85
N GLY A 294 2.07 1.93 3.63
CA GLY A 294 0.68 2.41 3.74
C GLY A 294 -0.32 1.36 3.27
N GLU A 295 -1.62 1.60 3.39
CA GLU A 295 -2.65 0.67 2.90
C GLU A 295 -2.62 0.50 1.38
N ALA A 296 -3.21 -0.56 0.87
CA ALA A 296 -3.37 -0.76 -0.58
C ALA A 296 -4.17 0.42 -1.19
N GLY A 297 -3.80 0.84 -2.40
CA GLY A 297 -4.51 1.93 -3.09
C GLY A 297 -4.14 3.37 -2.66
N THR A 298 -3.28 3.56 -1.65
CA THR A 298 -2.80 4.90 -1.20
C THR A 298 -1.91 5.63 -2.21
N GLY A 299 -1.54 4.98 -3.32
CA GLY A 299 -0.77 5.60 -4.41
C GLY A 299 0.76 5.55 -4.24
N LYS A 300 1.29 4.66 -3.40
CA LYS A 300 2.75 4.49 -3.18
C LYS A 300 3.56 4.32 -4.46
N THR A 301 3.12 3.45 -5.37
CA THR A 301 3.77 3.25 -6.69
C THR A 301 3.72 4.49 -7.56
N MET A 302 2.62 5.25 -7.52
CA MET A 302 2.57 6.55 -8.21
C MET A 302 3.51 7.56 -7.55
N GLY A 303 3.70 7.50 -6.22
CA GLY A 303 4.70 8.27 -5.51
C GLY A 303 6.13 7.94 -5.96
N ALA A 304 6.48 6.66 -6.12
CA ALA A 304 7.78 6.22 -6.63
C ALA A 304 8.06 6.75 -8.05
N LYS A 305 7.07 6.66 -8.94
CA LYS A 305 7.14 7.27 -10.28
C LYS A 305 7.29 8.78 -10.23
N ALA A 306 6.56 9.45 -9.34
CA ALA A 306 6.68 10.89 -9.15
C ALA A 306 8.06 11.30 -8.62
N ILE A 307 8.67 10.51 -7.74
CA ILE A 307 10.06 10.74 -7.30
C ILE A 307 11.00 10.69 -8.52
N ALA A 308 10.88 9.67 -9.38
CA ALA A 308 11.70 9.57 -10.59
C ALA A 308 11.49 10.72 -11.56
N ALA A 309 10.24 11.14 -11.77
CA ALA A 309 9.89 12.28 -12.60
C ALA A 309 10.49 13.59 -12.05
N GLY A 310 10.39 13.81 -10.72
CA GLY A 310 10.92 15.00 -10.06
C GLY A 310 12.45 15.06 -10.07
N LEU A 311 13.12 13.91 -9.99
CA LEU A 311 14.58 13.78 -10.09
C LEU A 311 15.09 13.78 -11.53
N GLY A 312 14.21 13.64 -12.53
CA GLY A 312 14.58 13.54 -13.94
C GLY A 312 15.35 12.26 -14.29
N LEU A 313 15.15 11.19 -13.53
CA LEU A 313 15.87 9.92 -13.67
C LEU A 313 14.98 8.83 -14.28
N PRO A 314 15.54 7.90 -15.07
CA PRO A 314 14.81 6.72 -15.54
C PRO A 314 14.23 5.92 -14.37
N TYR A 315 13.07 5.30 -14.59
CA TYR A 315 12.38 4.51 -13.57
C TYR A 315 12.27 3.05 -14.01
N MET A 316 12.67 2.16 -13.10
CA MET A 316 12.51 0.71 -13.22
C MET A 316 11.83 0.18 -11.96
N LYS A 317 11.17 -0.98 -12.07
CA LYS A 317 10.52 -1.61 -10.92
C LYS A 317 10.67 -3.12 -10.96
N TYR A 318 10.64 -3.73 -9.79
CA TYR A 318 10.51 -5.16 -9.61
C TYR A 318 9.42 -5.44 -8.57
N THR A 319 8.50 -6.33 -8.90
CA THR A 319 7.40 -6.72 -8.02
C THR A 319 7.70 -8.06 -7.39
N CYS A 320 7.86 -8.08 -6.06
CA CYS A 320 8.21 -9.27 -5.32
C CYS A 320 7.01 -10.21 -5.15
N SER A 321 7.30 -11.51 -5.18
CA SER A 321 6.35 -12.58 -4.94
C SER A 321 6.90 -13.55 -3.89
N ALA A 322 6.07 -14.51 -3.47
CA ALA A 322 6.49 -15.57 -2.55
C ALA A 322 7.74 -16.34 -3.01
N GLY A 323 7.88 -16.53 -4.33
CA GLY A 323 8.99 -17.26 -4.96
C GLY A 323 10.16 -16.39 -5.41
N THR A 324 10.19 -15.09 -5.07
CA THR A 324 11.31 -14.22 -5.44
C THR A 324 12.60 -14.70 -4.78
N GLU A 325 13.65 -14.84 -5.58
CA GLU A 325 15.00 -15.23 -5.17
C GLU A 325 16.03 -14.11 -5.42
N ILE A 326 17.25 -14.28 -4.92
CA ILE A 326 18.32 -13.29 -5.13
C ILE A 326 18.64 -13.09 -6.61
N PHE A 327 18.56 -14.15 -7.43
CA PHE A 327 18.84 -14.11 -8.87
C PHE A 327 17.86 -13.23 -9.65
N ASP A 328 16.66 -12.99 -9.11
CA ASP A 328 15.71 -12.04 -9.71
C ASP A 328 16.17 -10.58 -9.56
N PHE A 329 17.12 -10.31 -8.66
CA PHE A 329 17.76 -9.00 -8.51
C PHE A 329 19.14 -8.96 -9.17
N ILE A 330 19.92 -10.04 -9.06
CA ILE A 330 21.33 -10.06 -9.48
C ILE A 330 21.56 -10.71 -10.84
N GLY A 331 20.54 -11.12 -11.57
CA GLY A 331 20.67 -11.73 -12.89
C GLY A 331 20.72 -13.25 -12.86
N GLN A 332 20.32 -13.83 -13.99
CA GLN A 332 20.23 -15.28 -14.18
C GLN A 332 21.12 -15.72 -15.34
N ILE A 333 21.62 -16.94 -15.23
CA ILE A 333 22.43 -17.59 -16.25
C ILE A 333 21.49 -18.49 -17.07
N PHE A 334 21.31 -18.15 -18.35
CA PHE A 334 20.53 -18.95 -19.28
C PHE A 334 21.45 -19.77 -20.20
N PRO A 335 21.11 -21.02 -20.53
CA PRO A 335 21.76 -21.73 -21.61
C PRO A 335 21.50 -20.96 -22.91
N ASP A 336 22.58 -20.65 -23.63
CA ASP A 336 22.54 -19.91 -24.87
C ASP A 336 22.00 -20.81 -25.98
N SER A 337 20.70 -20.66 -26.29
CA SER A 337 20.03 -21.35 -27.39
C SER A 337 20.13 -20.58 -28.71
N GLU A 338 20.66 -19.36 -28.69
CA GLU A 338 20.73 -18.47 -29.86
C GLU A 338 22.08 -18.58 -30.57
N ASN A 339 23.17 -18.75 -29.83
CA ASN A 339 24.53 -18.94 -30.39
C ASN A 339 24.91 -20.42 -30.53
N VAL A 340 23.98 -21.24 -31.03
CA VAL A 340 24.29 -22.63 -31.36
C VAL A 340 24.95 -22.66 -32.73
N SER A 341 26.27 -22.90 -32.76
CA SER A 341 27.01 -23.09 -34.01
C SER A 341 26.38 -24.20 -34.84
N THR A 342 26.19 -23.95 -36.12
CA THR A 342 25.79 -24.95 -37.11
C THR A 342 26.92 -25.96 -37.37
N GLY A 343 28.15 -25.68 -36.90
CA GLY A 343 29.36 -26.44 -37.19
C GLY A 343 30.05 -26.02 -38.49
N ASP A 344 29.47 -25.07 -39.22
CA ASP A 344 29.99 -24.49 -40.45
C ASP A 344 30.21 -22.97 -40.26
N ALA A 345 31.45 -22.52 -40.46
CA ALA A 345 31.84 -21.13 -40.25
C ALA A 345 31.16 -20.15 -41.22
N GLU A 346 30.75 -20.62 -42.41
CA GLU A 346 30.03 -19.79 -43.38
C GLU A 346 28.58 -19.61 -42.96
N LEU A 347 27.90 -20.67 -42.52
CA LEU A 347 26.51 -20.61 -42.06
C LEU A 347 26.36 -19.79 -40.77
N ASP A 348 27.35 -19.86 -39.86
CA ASP A 348 27.36 -19.05 -38.63
C ASP A 348 27.56 -17.56 -38.93
N LYS A 349 28.38 -17.22 -39.93
CA LYS A 349 28.55 -15.84 -40.40
C LYS A 349 27.28 -15.29 -41.06
N GLU A 350 26.66 -16.09 -41.91
CA GLU A 350 25.38 -15.77 -42.53
C GLU A 350 24.25 -15.56 -41.51
N ARG A 351 24.25 -16.32 -40.41
CA ARG A 351 23.28 -16.18 -39.32
C ARG A 351 23.45 -14.86 -38.56
N GLU A 352 24.68 -14.42 -38.35
CA GLU A 352 24.98 -13.09 -37.77
C GLU A 352 24.56 -11.95 -38.73
N GLU A 353 24.77 -12.10 -40.03
CA GLU A 353 24.30 -11.15 -41.04
C GLU A 353 22.76 -11.07 -41.07
N LEU A 354 22.06 -12.21 -40.99
CA LEU A 354 20.60 -12.26 -40.89
C LEU A 354 20.07 -11.65 -39.58
N LYS A 355 20.81 -11.80 -38.48
CA LYS A 355 20.48 -11.16 -37.19
C LYS A 355 20.56 -9.63 -37.29
N ALA A 356 21.57 -9.10 -37.98
CA ALA A 356 21.66 -7.68 -38.28
C ALA A 356 20.53 -7.19 -39.20
N MET A 357 19.98 -8.07 -40.05
CA MET A 357 18.84 -7.79 -40.94
C MET A 357 17.45 -7.99 -40.27
N GLY A 358 17.39 -8.25 -38.96
CA GLY A 358 16.13 -8.41 -38.22
C GLY A 358 15.65 -9.86 -38.06
N GLY A 359 16.53 -10.84 -38.27
CA GLY A 359 16.31 -12.26 -38.00
C GLY A 359 16.14 -13.13 -39.25
N ILE A 360 16.05 -14.44 -39.02
CA ILE A 360 15.88 -15.45 -40.07
C ILE A 360 14.41 -15.47 -40.52
N ASN A 361 14.13 -14.86 -41.66
CA ASN A 361 12.82 -14.89 -42.33
C ASN A 361 13.02 -15.06 -43.84
N TYR A 362 11.93 -15.33 -44.57
CA TYR A 362 11.97 -15.62 -46.00
C TYR A 362 12.62 -14.49 -46.82
N GLU A 363 12.24 -13.25 -46.53
CA GLU A 363 12.69 -12.07 -47.28
C GLU A 363 14.19 -11.81 -47.08
N ASN A 364 14.67 -11.90 -45.83
CA ASN A 364 16.07 -11.69 -45.50
C ASN A 364 16.96 -12.82 -46.06
N VAL A 365 16.49 -14.07 -46.03
CA VAL A 365 17.24 -15.22 -46.57
C VAL A 365 17.29 -15.17 -48.10
N ALA A 366 16.20 -14.78 -48.77
CA ALA A 366 16.18 -14.60 -50.22
C ALA A 366 17.16 -13.50 -50.67
N LYS A 367 17.23 -12.38 -49.94
CA LYS A 367 18.20 -11.30 -50.18
C LYS A 367 19.65 -11.76 -49.94
N LEU A 368 19.91 -12.48 -48.85
CA LEU A 368 21.23 -13.03 -48.54
C LEU A 368 21.73 -13.97 -49.67
N MET A 369 20.85 -14.83 -50.18
CA MET A 369 21.15 -15.75 -51.29
C MET A 369 21.14 -15.08 -52.67
N ASN A 370 20.86 -13.77 -52.73
CA ASN A 370 20.80 -12.98 -53.96
C ASN A 370 19.82 -13.59 -55.00
N LEU A 371 18.67 -14.06 -54.52
CA LEU A 371 17.66 -14.72 -55.34
C LEU A 371 16.85 -13.69 -56.15
N PRO A 372 16.35 -14.06 -57.34
CA PRO A 372 15.52 -13.19 -58.18
C PRO A 372 14.24 -12.79 -57.45
N ASP A 373 13.79 -11.56 -57.68
CA ASP A 373 12.52 -11.09 -57.14
C ASP A 373 11.32 -11.50 -58.02
N LEU A 374 10.12 -11.09 -57.59
CA LEU A 374 8.89 -11.46 -58.28
C LEU A 374 8.81 -10.86 -59.70
N GLU A 375 9.37 -9.67 -59.89
CA GLU A 375 9.37 -8.97 -61.18
C GLU A 375 10.32 -9.66 -62.17
N ASP A 376 11.50 -10.07 -61.71
CA ASP A 376 12.45 -10.86 -62.50
C ASP A 376 11.85 -12.21 -62.96
N ILE A 377 11.11 -12.88 -62.07
CA ILE A 377 10.49 -14.18 -62.35
C ILE A 377 9.31 -14.04 -63.32
N GLU A 378 8.54 -12.95 -63.25
CA GLU A 378 7.45 -12.67 -64.18
C GLU A 378 7.94 -12.21 -65.56
N PHE A 379 9.06 -11.50 -65.60
CA PHE A 379 9.64 -10.96 -66.83
C PHE A 379 10.37 -12.02 -67.67
N ASP A 380 11.17 -12.90 -67.04
CA ASP A 380 11.88 -13.99 -67.74
C ASP A 380 11.93 -15.30 -66.92
N PRO A 381 10.82 -16.06 -66.86
CA PRO A 381 10.77 -17.33 -66.15
C PRO A 381 11.84 -18.34 -66.61
N SER A 382 12.12 -18.41 -67.91
CA SER A 382 13.05 -19.38 -68.50
C SER A 382 14.51 -19.04 -68.18
N GLY A 383 14.89 -17.76 -68.25
CA GLY A 383 16.21 -17.29 -67.85
C GLY A 383 16.44 -17.41 -66.34
N VAL A 384 15.41 -17.15 -65.53
CA VAL A 384 15.47 -17.36 -64.08
C VAL A 384 15.60 -18.85 -63.74
N TYR A 385 14.87 -19.73 -64.43
CA TYR A 385 15.00 -21.18 -64.23
C TYR A 385 16.41 -21.68 -64.56
N LEU A 386 17.01 -21.19 -65.65
CA LEU A 386 18.39 -21.48 -66.01
C LEU A 386 19.37 -20.97 -64.96
N LYS A 387 19.18 -19.75 -64.45
CA LYS A 387 20.04 -19.14 -63.41
C LYS A 387 19.98 -19.89 -62.09
N LEU A 388 18.81 -20.41 -61.71
CA LEU A 388 18.60 -21.13 -60.45
C LEU A 388 19.01 -22.62 -60.50
N THR A 389 18.85 -23.29 -61.66
CA THR A 389 19.06 -24.75 -61.76
C THR A 389 20.23 -25.16 -62.65
N GLY A 390 20.78 -24.24 -63.46
CA GLY A 390 21.80 -24.51 -64.45
C GLY A 390 21.31 -25.31 -65.67
N LYS A 391 20.00 -25.55 -65.80
CA LYS A 391 19.39 -26.32 -66.91
C LYS A 391 18.38 -25.47 -67.66
N GLU A 392 18.38 -25.57 -68.99
CA GLU A 392 17.39 -24.90 -69.83
C GLU A 392 16.05 -25.64 -69.80
N LYS A 393 14.96 -24.91 -69.53
CA LYS A 393 13.58 -25.37 -69.67
C LYS A 393 12.82 -24.32 -70.47
N GLN A 394 12.54 -24.61 -71.74
CA GLN A 394 11.94 -23.64 -72.67
C GLN A 394 10.50 -23.24 -72.33
N GLU A 395 9.80 -24.05 -71.53
CA GLU A 395 8.45 -23.79 -71.01
C GLU A 395 8.45 -23.69 -69.47
N ALA A 396 9.43 -23.01 -68.89
CA ALA A 396 9.40 -22.73 -67.46
C ALA A 396 8.26 -21.75 -67.14
N THR A 397 7.41 -22.10 -66.17
CA THR A 397 6.35 -21.21 -65.70
C THR A 397 6.83 -20.40 -64.50
N THR A 398 6.21 -19.24 -64.26
CA THR A 398 6.41 -18.44 -63.05
C THR A 398 6.23 -19.29 -61.78
N GLN A 399 5.27 -20.22 -61.79
CA GLN A 399 5.01 -21.14 -60.69
C GLN A 399 6.16 -22.14 -60.46
N ASP A 400 6.78 -22.66 -61.52
CA ASP A 400 7.93 -23.55 -61.42
C ASP A 400 9.13 -22.83 -60.76
N CYS A 401 9.38 -21.59 -61.17
CA CYS A 401 10.46 -20.76 -60.64
C CYS A 401 10.21 -20.37 -59.18
N MET A 402 8.98 -19.97 -58.83
CA MET A 402 8.59 -19.69 -57.45
C MET A 402 8.72 -20.91 -56.54
N ALA A 403 8.30 -22.09 -57.01
CA ALA A 403 8.46 -23.33 -56.25
C ALA A 403 9.94 -23.65 -55.98
N LEU A 404 10.82 -23.40 -56.95
CA LEU A 404 12.27 -23.56 -56.78
C LEU A 404 12.86 -22.56 -55.78
N VAL A 405 12.51 -21.28 -55.87
CA VAL A 405 12.95 -20.25 -54.91
C VAL A 405 12.47 -20.59 -53.51
N LEU A 406 11.21 -21.00 -53.35
CA LEU A 406 10.65 -21.46 -52.08
C LEU A 406 11.42 -22.66 -51.51
N ASN A 407 11.75 -23.66 -52.34
CA ASN A 407 12.53 -24.81 -51.91
C ASN A 407 13.95 -24.43 -51.49
N LEU A 408 14.65 -23.59 -52.27
CA LEU A 408 16.00 -23.12 -51.96
C LEU A 408 16.06 -22.34 -50.65
N VAL A 409 15.12 -21.41 -50.44
CA VAL A 409 15.03 -20.63 -49.20
C VAL A 409 14.65 -21.55 -48.03
N THR A 410 13.73 -22.48 -48.23
CA THR A 410 13.32 -23.43 -47.17
C THR A 410 14.47 -24.35 -46.77
N ASP A 411 15.25 -24.85 -47.72
CA ASP A 411 16.41 -25.70 -47.43
C ASP A 411 17.54 -24.91 -46.77
N LYS A 412 17.76 -23.65 -47.17
CA LYS A 412 18.70 -22.76 -46.48
C LYS A 412 18.25 -22.46 -45.05
N ILE A 413 16.97 -22.17 -44.82
CA ILE A 413 16.41 -21.97 -43.47
C ILE A 413 16.58 -23.23 -42.62
N LYS A 414 16.34 -24.43 -43.18
CA LYS A 414 16.59 -25.69 -42.47
C LYS A 414 18.07 -25.81 -42.08
N LEU A 415 19.01 -25.51 -42.97
CA LEU A 415 20.44 -25.54 -42.66
C LEU A 415 20.82 -24.53 -41.56
N LEU A 416 20.33 -23.30 -41.65
CA LEU A 416 20.56 -22.24 -40.66
C LEU A 416 19.88 -22.50 -39.31
N SER A 417 18.84 -23.34 -39.29
CA SER A 417 18.04 -23.66 -38.10
C SER A 417 18.37 -25.03 -37.50
N THR A 418 19.24 -25.83 -38.14
CA THR A 418 19.61 -27.17 -37.66
C THR A 418 20.92 -27.09 -36.88
N PRO A 419 20.90 -27.18 -35.54
CA PRO A 419 22.13 -27.28 -34.76
C PRO A 419 22.80 -28.64 -34.97
N LYS A 420 24.14 -28.68 -34.95
CA LYS A 420 24.89 -29.94 -34.97
C LYS A 420 24.51 -30.79 -33.75
N LYS A 421 24.03 -32.02 -33.98
CA LYS A 421 24.00 -33.08 -32.96
C LYS A 421 25.30 -33.87 -33.02
N GLU A 422 26.34 -33.43 -32.30
CA GLU A 422 27.46 -34.33 -31.98
C GLU A 422 27.87 -34.24 -30.51
N GLY A 423 28.21 -35.43 -29.99
CA GLY A 423 28.43 -35.75 -28.59
C GLY A 423 29.58 -35.06 -27.89
N GLU A 424 29.49 -35.17 -26.56
CA GLU A 424 30.52 -35.07 -25.53
C GLU A 424 31.61 -33.99 -25.69
N ASN A 425 31.54 -33.01 -24.78
CA ASN A 425 32.63 -32.13 -24.34
C ASN A 425 33.00 -30.88 -25.17
N LYS A 426 31.99 -30.08 -25.54
CA LYS A 426 32.11 -28.61 -25.38
C LYS A 426 30.88 -28.13 -24.61
N GLY A 427 31.10 -27.62 -23.41
CA GLY A 427 30.03 -27.28 -22.46
C GLY A 427 28.98 -26.36 -23.07
N GLN A 428 27.74 -26.49 -22.62
CA GLN A 428 26.67 -25.54 -22.93
C GLN A 428 27.20 -24.12 -22.71
N THR A 429 27.18 -23.29 -23.75
CA THR A 429 27.49 -21.88 -23.62
C THR A 429 26.37 -21.21 -22.83
N PHE A 430 26.73 -20.44 -21.81
CA PHE A 430 25.78 -19.79 -20.93
C PHE A 430 25.85 -18.28 -21.10
N ARG A 431 24.70 -17.63 -21.24
CA ARG A 431 24.55 -16.17 -21.29
C ARG A 431 24.04 -15.69 -19.93
N TYR A 432 24.73 -14.73 -19.35
CA TYR A 432 24.24 -14.00 -18.20
C TYR A 432 23.32 -12.86 -18.65
N VAL A 433 22.12 -12.78 -18.07
CA VAL A 433 21.13 -11.73 -18.36
C VAL A 433 20.99 -10.83 -17.14
N GLU A 434 21.34 -9.55 -17.34
CA GLU A 434 21.15 -8.52 -16.33
C GLU A 434 19.68 -8.18 -16.13
N THR A 435 19.29 -8.06 -14.86
CA THR A 435 17.96 -7.61 -14.46
C THR A 435 17.84 -6.10 -14.58
N ASP A 436 16.60 -5.61 -14.64
CA ASP A 436 16.34 -4.17 -14.61
C ASP A 436 16.76 -3.54 -13.28
N PHE A 437 16.72 -4.31 -12.18
CA PHE A 437 17.24 -3.87 -10.90
C PHE A 437 18.74 -3.57 -10.95
N LEU A 438 19.52 -4.46 -11.56
CA LEU A 438 20.96 -4.31 -11.66
C LEU A 438 21.36 -3.21 -12.65
N LYS A 439 20.67 -3.10 -13.78
CA LYS A 439 20.85 -2.00 -14.74
C LYS A 439 20.59 -0.64 -14.07
N ALA A 440 19.55 -0.55 -13.25
CA ALA A 440 19.24 0.67 -12.53
C ALA A 440 20.36 1.07 -11.56
N LEU A 441 20.98 0.12 -10.87
CA LEU A 441 22.12 0.35 -9.99
C LEU A 441 23.40 0.74 -10.75
N LYS A 442 23.67 0.10 -11.90
CA LYS A 442 24.81 0.44 -12.76
C LYS A 442 24.71 1.85 -13.33
N HIS A 443 23.50 2.24 -13.75
CA HIS A 443 23.29 3.46 -14.50
C HIS A 443 22.72 4.62 -13.68
N GLY A 444 22.46 4.47 -12.37
CA GLY A 444 22.02 5.60 -11.54
C GLY A 444 20.55 5.98 -11.73
N TYR A 445 19.67 4.99 -11.85
CA TYR A 445 18.24 5.20 -12.06
C TYR A 445 17.47 5.21 -10.74
N VAL A 446 16.16 5.48 -10.80
CA VAL A 446 15.26 5.14 -9.72
C VAL A 446 14.78 3.71 -9.90
N VAL A 447 14.93 2.89 -8.86
CA VAL A 447 14.42 1.52 -8.83
C VAL A 447 13.43 1.33 -7.71
N GLU A 448 12.23 0.83 -8.05
CA GLU A 448 11.19 0.50 -7.08
C GLU A 448 11.17 -1.01 -6.77
N ILE A 449 11.31 -1.36 -5.49
CA ILE A 449 11.07 -2.73 -4.99
C ILE A 449 9.67 -2.77 -4.40
N GLN A 450 8.75 -3.46 -5.07
CA GLN A 450 7.35 -3.54 -4.66
C GLN A 450 7.09 -4.80 -3.84
N GLU A 451 6.40 -4.61 -2.72
CA GLU A 451 5.90 -5.67 -1.84
C GLU A 451 6.98 -6.67 -1.36
N PRO A 452 8.19 -6.23 -0.92
CA PRO A 452 9.23 -7.16 -0.47
C PRO A 452 8.84 -8.02 0.75
N THR A 453 7.76 -7.64 1.44
CA THR A 453 7.19 -8.37 2.57
C THR A 453 6.51 -9.69 2.19
N THR A 454 6.28 -9.93 0.90
CA THR A 454 5.69 -11.19 0.38
C THR A 454 6.72 -12.31 0.22
N ILE A 455 8.02 -11.99 0.21
CA ILE A 455 9.10 -12.94 -0.03
C ILE A 455 9.15 -14.00 1.08
N MET A 456 9.11 -15.28 0.71
CA MET A 456 9.16 -16.37 1.69
C MET A 456 10.53 -16.60 2.31
N GLN A 457 11.61 -16.31 1.58
CA GLN A 457 12.99 -16.50 2.06
C GLN A 457 13.57 -15.17 2.57
N PRO A 458 13.73 -14.96 3.89
CA PRO A 458 14.24 -13.69 4.43
C PRO A 458 15.66 -13.34 3.98
N GLY A 459 16.45 -14.34 3.56
CA GLY A 459 17.83 -14.18 3.11
C GLY A 459 17.98 -13.39 1.80
N VAL A 460 16.93 -13.32 0.98
CA VAL A 460 16.97 -12.61 -0.31
C VAL A 460 17.23 -11.12 -0.10
N LEU A 461 16.46 -10.47 0.79
CA LEU A 461 16.65 -9.05 1.08
C LEU A 461 17.99 -8.79 1.78
N VAL A 462 18.46 -9.71 2.63
CA VAL A 462 19.78 -9.61 3.27
C VAL A 462 20.90 -9.62 2.22
N GLY A 463 20.75 -10.39 1.14
CA GLY A 463 21.67 -10.37 0.00
C GLY A 463 21.74 -9.02 -0.72
N LEU A 464 20.73 -8.16 -0.56
CA LEU A 464 20.71 -6.80 -1.12
C LEU A 464 21.36 -5.77 -0.18
N ASN A 465 21.77 -6.13 1.04
CA ASN A 465 22.32 -5.17 2.00
C ASN A 465 23.52 -4.40 1.45
N SER A 466 24.44 -5.10 0.79
CA SER A 466 25.60 -4.47 0.14
C SER A 466 25.15 -3.48 -0.92
N LEU A 467 24.15 -3.80 -1.74
CA LEU A 467 23.63 -2.92 -2.79
C LEU A 467 22.85 -1.71 -2.25
N LEU A 468 22.32 -1.80 -1.04
CA LEU A 468 21.63 -0.70 -0.37
C LEU A 468 22.60 0.25 0.34
N GLU A 469 23.88 -0.08 0.48
CA GLU A 469 24.88 0.85 0.97
C GLU A 469 25.27 1.87 -0.12
N GLN A 470 25.76 3.06 0.27
CA GLN A 470 26.08 4.14 -0.68
C GLN A 470 27.27 3.79 -1.58
N GLU A 471 28.29 3.15 -1.02
CA GLU A 471 29.47 2.63 -1.74
C GLU A 471 29.35 1.11 -1.91
N GLY A 472 28.11 0.65 -2.02
CA GLY A 472 27.78 -0.75 -2.15
C GLY A 472 28.34 -1.36 -3.43
N SER A 473 28.90 -2.57 -3.32
CA SER A 473 29.25 -3.38 -4.48
C SER A 473 28.71 -4.79 -4.36
N ILE A 474 28.46 -5.44 -5.48
CA ILE A 474 28.15 -6.87 -5.54
C ILE A 474 29.05 -7.57 -6.54
N THR A 475 29.55 -8.74 -6.17
CA THR A 475 30.23 -9.63 -7.11
C THR A 475 29.20 -10.56 -7.75
N LEU A 476 29.06 -10.46 -9.07
CA LEU A 476 28.20 -11.35 -9.84
C LEU A 476 28.77 -12.76 -9.89
N PRO A 477 27.94 -13.78 -10.18
CA PRO A 477 28.42 -15.15 -10.45
C PRO A 477 29.44 -15.22 -11.61
N THR A 478 29.46 -14.22 -12.50
CA THR A 478 30.43 -14.06 -13.58
C THR A 478 31.82 -13.62 -13.09
N GLY A 479 31.95 -13.19 -11.83
CA GLY A 479 33.16 -12.57 -11.26
C GLY A 479 33.24 -11.06 -11.48
N GLU A 480 32.32 -10.46 -12.26
CA GLU A 480 32.22 -9.01 -12.43
C GLU A 480 31.80 -8.35 -11.12
N ILE A 481 32.49 -7.27 -10.73
CA ILE A 481 32.11 -6.45 -9.58
C ILE A 481 31.33 -5.26 -10.08
N ILE A 482 30.11 -5.10 -9.57
CA ILE A 482 29.25 -3.97 -9.89
C ILE A 482 29.20 -3.06 -8.69
N GLU A 483 29.62 -1.82 -8.91
CA GLU A 483 29.51 -0.74 -7.95
C GLU A 483 28.21 0.03 -8.17
N ARG A 484 27.56 0.37 -7.06
CA ARG A 484 26.36 1.19 -7.08
C ARG A 484 26.68 2.59 -7.58
N HIS A 485 25.96 3.04 -8.60
CA HIS A 485 26.07 4.40 -9.07
C HIS A 485 25.56 5.41 -8.01
N PRO A 486 26.27 6.53 -7.74
CA PRO A 486 25.95 7.47 -6.66
C PRO A 486 24.57 8.15 -6.81
N ASP A 487 24.10 8.31 -8.04
CA ASP A 487 22.77 8.84 -8.35
C ASP A 487 21.64 7.83 -8.19
N THR A 488 21.92 6.56 -7.90
CA THR A 488 20.86 5.53 -7.79
C THR A 488 19.96 5.79 -6.58
N VAL A 489 18.65 5.89 -6.83
CA VAL A 489 17.64 6.00 -5.79
C VAL A 489 16.84 4.71 -5.70
N VAL A 490 16.81 4.10 -4.52
CA VAL A 490 16.02 2.91 -4.25
C VAL A 490 14.77 3.32 -3.48
N VAL A 491 13.59 3.00 -4.04
CA VAL A 491 12.30 3.20 -3.37
C VAL A 491 11.70 1.84 -3.06
N VAL A 492 11.41 1.58 -1.80
CA VAL A 492 10.73 0.35 -1.38
C VAL A 492 9.28 0.69 -1.08
N THR A 493 8.33 -0.03 -1.67
CA THR A 493 6.90 0.18 -1.39
C THR A 493 6.29 -1.06 -0.78
N THR A 494 5.67 -0.95 0.40
CA THR A 494 5.06 -2.09 1.10
C THR A 494 3.68 -1.75 1.68
N ASN A 495 2.83 -2.77 1.83
CA ASN A 495 1.53 -2.67 2.48
C ASN A 495 1.67 -3.05 3.96
N VAL A 496 1.02 -2.29 4.86
CA VAL A 496 1.17 -2.49 6.32
C VAL A 496 0.17 -3.48 6.92
N SER A 497 -0.85 -3.92 6.17
CA SER A 497 -2.07 -4.51 6.75
C SER A 497 -2.66 -5.68 5.94
N TYR A 498 -1.86 -6.51 5.27
CA TYR A 498 -2.37 -7.62 4.44
C TYR A 498 -1.99 -9.01 5.00
N GLU A 499 -2.93 -9.97 4.99
CA GLU A 499 -2.68 -11.36 5.36
C GLU A 499 -1.62 -11.99 4.45
N GLY A 500 -0.56 -12.56 5.05
CA GLY A 500 0.57 -13.15 4.32
C GLY A 500 1.80 -12.24 4.18
N CYS A 501 1.72 -10.95 4.56
CA CYS A 501 2.89 -10.08 4.64
C CYS A 501 3.71 -10.35 5.91
N ARG A 502 5.03 -10.47 5.77
CA ARG A 502 5.98 -10.56 6.89
C ARG A 502 6.57 -9.19 7.20
N GLY A 503 7.04 -8.99 8.43
CA GLY A 503 7.80 -7.79 8.77
C GLY A 503 9.09 -7.70 7.93
N LEU A 504 9.42 -6.51 7.43
CA LEU A 504 10.72 -6.23 6.81
C LEU A 504 11.85 -6.46 7.82
N ASN A 505 12.97 -7.03 7.37
CA ASN A 505 14.14 -7.24 8.21
C ASN A 505 14.68 -5.89 8.71
N GLN A 506 14.99 -5.79 10.01
CA GLN A 506 15.52 -4.58 10.62
C GLN A 506 16.76 -4.03 9.89
N SER A 507 17.63 -4.92 9.39
CA SER A 507 18.83 -4.53 8.62
C SER A 507 18.52 -3.74 7.34
N ILE A 508 17.35 -3.95 6.74
CA ILE A 508 16.88 -3.21 5.56
C ILE A 508 16.29 -1.87 6.00
N ILE A 509 15.51 -1.86 7.07
CA ILE A 509 14.90 -0.64 7.63
C ILE A 509 16.00 0.35 8.04
N ASP A 510 17.05 -0.11 8.69
CA ASP A 510 18.18 0.72 9.15
C ASP A 510 18.98 1.33 7.97
N ARG A 511 18.88 0.73 6.77
CA ARG A 511 19.51 1.24 5.53
C ARG A 511 18.60 2.20 4.76
N MET A 512 17.35 2.41 5.20
CA MET A 512 16.46 3.40 4.61
C MET A 512 16.81 4.77 5.17
N SER A 513 17.08 5.73 4.28
CA SER A 513 17.32 7.13 4.66
C SER A 513 16.07 7.79 5.24
N MET A 514 14.89 7.35 4.83
CA MET A 514 13.62 7.79 5.38
C MET A 514 12.55 6.71 5.23
N VAL A 515 11.71 6.56 6.26
CA VAL A 515 10.51 5.73 6.24
C VAL A 515 9.30 6.67 6.27
N CYS A 516 8.46 6.58 5.25
CA CYS A 516 7.29 7.43 5.09
C CYS A 516 6.02 6.57 5.14
N ASP A 517 5.14 6.93 6.07
CA ASP A 517 3.76 6.47 6.07
C ASP A 517 2.97 7.27 5.03
N VAL A 518 2.47 6.58 4.01
CA VAL A 518 1.65 7.13 2.93
C VAL A 518 0.19 6.83 3.25
N ASP A 519 -0.49 7.84 3.75
CA ASP A 519 -1.92 7.80 4.02
C ASP A 519 -2.76 7.95 2.73
N LEU A 520 -4.06 7.67 2.83
CA LEU A 520 -5.00 7.98 1.75
C LEU A 520 -4.99 9.49 1.45
N PRO A 521 -5.06 9.90 0.17
CA PRO A 521 -5.19 11.31 -0.18
C PRO A 521 -6.42 11.94 0.48
N THR A 522 -6.44 13.26 0.64
CA THR A 522 -7.65 13.92 1.18
C THR A 522 -8.82 13.74 0.21
N PRO A 523 -10.08 13.77 0.67
CA PRO A 523 -11.23 13.58 -0.21
C PRO A 523 -11.30 14.59 -1.35
N GLU A 524 -10.84 15.83 -1.16
CA GLU A 524 -10.77 16.82 -2.25
C GLU A 524 -9.83 16.34 -3.36
N VAL A 525 -8.68 15.76 -2.99
CA VAL A 525 -7.74 15.16 -3.94
C VAL A 525 -8.33 13.91 -4.58
N MET A 526 -9.05 13.07 -3.82
CA MET A 526 -9.68 11.86 -4.35
C MET A 526 -10.81 12.18 -5.33
N VAL A 527 -11.69 13.14 -5.00
CA VAL A 527 -12.76 13.64 -5.87
C VAL A 527 -12.18 14.23 -7.15
N GLN A 528 -11.17 15.10 -7.05
CA GLN A 528 -10.54 15.66 -8.25
C GLN A 528 -9.87 14.61 -9.12
N ARG A 529 -9.21 13.61 -8.52
CA ARG A 529 -8.63 12.48 -9.26
C ARG A 529 -9.73 11.68 -9.94
N ALA A 530 -10.79 11.33 -9.22
CA ALA A 530 -11.91 10.58 -9.76
C ALA A 530 -12.58 11.32 -10.92
N MET A 531 -12.89 12.61 -10.77
CA MET A 531 -13.43 13.45 -11.86
C MET A 531 -12.47 13.53 -13.05
N SER A 532 -11.16 13.71 -12.82
CA SER A 532 -10.17 13.82 -13.90
C SER A 532 -9.95 12.50 -14.66
N VAL A 533 -10.09 11.36 -13.97
CA VAL A 533 -9.93 10.04 -14.56
C VAL A 533 -11.21 9.59 -15.28
N THR A 534 -12.39 9.87 -14.71
CA THR A 534 -13.69 9.43 -15.24
C THR A 534 -14.30 10.39 -16.24
N GLY A 535 -13.85 11.66 -16.25
CA GLY A 535 -14.49 12.74 -17.00
C GLY A 535 -15.81 13.22 -16.40
N ALA A 536 -16.18 12.75 -15.21
CA ALA A 536 -17.40 13.17 -14.52
C ALA A 536 -17.35 14.66 -14.15
N THR A 537 -18.43 15.38 -14.44
CA THR A 537 -18.54 16.83 -14.19
C THR A 537 -19.30 17.16 -12.90
N ASP A 538 -20.01 16.19 -12.32
CA ASP A 538 -20.78 16.35 -11.09
C ASP A 538 -19.90 16.05 -9.87
N GLU A 539 -19.31 17.10 -9.30
CA GLU A 539 -18.44 17.03 -8.13
C GLU A 539 -19.16 16.47 -6.89
N PHE A 540 -20.46 16.71 -6.77
CA PHE A 540 -21.25 16.24 -5.63
C PHE A 540 -21.47 14.72 -5.70
N GLN A 541 -21.88 14.20 -6.85
CA GLN A 541 -22.04 12.75 -7.02
C GLN A 541 -20.74 11.99 -6.82
N VAL A 542 -19.63 12.52 -7.36
CA VAL A 542 -18.32 11.89 -7.18
C VAL A 542 -17.88 11.93 -5.72
N SER A 543 -18.16 13.02 -4.99
CA SER A 543 -17.86 13.11 -3.55
C SER A 543 -18.62 12.13 -2.67
N GLN A 544 -19.72 11.53 -3.15
CA GLN A 544 -20.43 10.47 -2.43
C GLN A 544 -19.84 9.07 -2.68
N MET A 545 -18.95 8.94 -3.67
CA MET A 545 -18.33 7.67 -4.08
C MET A 545 -16.92 7.45 -3.53
N VAL A 546 -16.26 8.51 -3.03
CA VAL A 546 -14.90 8.52 -2.46
C VAL A 546 -14.96 8.98 -1.02
#